data_AF-A0A951A2H2-F1
#
_entry.id   AF-A0A951A2H2-F1
#
_cell.length_a   1.000
_cell.length_b   1.000
_cell.length_c   1.000
_cell.angle_alpha   90.00
_cell.angle_beta   90.00
_cell.angle_gamma   90.00
#
_symmetry.space_group_name_H-M   'P 1'
#
loop_
_entity.id
_entity.type
_entity.pdbx_description
1 polymer ?
#
loop_
_entity_poly.entity_id
_entity_poly.type
_entity_poly.pdbx_seq_one_letter_code
_entity_poly.pdbx_strand_id
1 'polypeptide(L)'
;MSNVRQRAGLLTPSMAVIGILLVLPLCLMAFVSTLERGPDGGVIWSRHTLDAYVQFLFERDLLDRLVLNTDYLQIFARSIGLAATTAVLTLMIAFPIALWMAFQPASRRTFLLFVVTVPFWTNLLVRNYAWILLLRNGGVIDRLLQSTGLTHEPLNVLYSPLATGIGLVYSFLPFMILPIYVSLEKLDRRLIEAAFDLGADRWHALI
;
A
#
# COMPACT_ATOMS: atom_id res chain seq x y z
N MET A 1 -9.14 12.71 -39.18
CA MET A 1 -8.59 13.65 -38.16
C MET A 1 -9.67 14.45 -37.41
N SER A 2 -10.91 14.59 -37.93
CA SER A 2 -12.03 15.28 -37.24
C SER A 2 -12.50 14.59 -35.94
N ASN A 3 -12.57 13.25 -35.93
CA ASN A 3 -13.05 12.48 -34.79
C ASN A 3 -12.18 12.60 -33.52
N VAL A 4 -10.88 12.84 -33.66
CA VAL A 4 -9.96 13.00 -32.52
C VAL A 4 -10.16 14.36 -31.85
N ARG A 5 -10.32 15.43 -32.63
CA ARG A 5 -10.60 16.78 -32.10
C ARG A 5 -11.97 16.89 -31.43
N GLN A 6 -13.00 16.25 -31.99
CA GLN A 6 -14.32 16.19 -31.33
C GLN A 6 -14.30 15.37 -30.04
N ARG A 7 -13.62 14.21 -30.03
CA ARG A 7 -13.44 13.41 -28.80
C ARG A 7 -12.61 14.16 -27.75
N ALA A 8 -11.57 14.87 -28.17
CA ALA A 8 -10.78 15.72 -27.29
C ALA A 8 -11.63 16.87 -26.70
N GLY A 9 -12.50 17.50 -27.50
CA GLY A 9 -13.42 18.54 -27.04
C GLY A 9 -14.45 18.05 -26.01
N LEU A 10 -14.88 16.78 -26.11
CA LEU A 10 -15.79 16.17 -25.14
C LEU A 10 -15.10 15.78 -23.82
N LEU A 11 -13.79 15.50 -23.86
CA LEU A 11 -12.99 15.15 -22.68
C LEU A 11 -12.36 16.36 -21.99
N THR A 12 -12.22 17.49 -22.69
CA THR A 12 -11.61 18.71 -22.13
C THR A 12 -12.23 19.20 -20.83
N PRO A 13 -13.58 19.31 -20.66
CA PRO A 13 -14.14 19.84 -19.41
C PRO A 13 -13.88 18.91 -18.21
N SER A 14 -13.98 17.59 -18.38
CA SER A 14 -13.69 16.64 -17.30
C SER A 14 -12.20 16.60 -16.95
N MET A 15 -11.32 16.60 -17.94
CA MET A 15 -9.87 16.68 -17.70
C MET A 15 -9.45 18.00 -17.06
N ALA A 16 -10.08 19.12 -17.44
CA ALA A 16 -9.81 20.42 -16.83
C ALA A 16 -10.23 20.45 -15.35
N VAL A 17 -11.42 19.94 -15.02
CA VAL A 17 -11.90 19.89 -13.64
C VAL A 17 -11.00 19.00 -12.78
N ILE A 18 -10.66 17.79 -13.24
CA ILE A 18 -9.77 16.87 -12.51
C ILE A 18 -8.38 17.48 -12.36
N GLY A 19 -7.84 18.06 -13.44
CA GLY A 19 -6.54 18.72 -13.43
C GLY A 19 -6.48 19.86 -12.43
N ILE A 20 -7.47 20.77 -12.46
CA ILE A 20 -7.52 21.91 -11.54
C ILE A 20 -7.66 21.42 -10.09
N LEU A 21 -8.60 20.53 -9.79
CA LEU A 21 -8.82 20.05 -8.42
C LEU A 21 -7.64 19.27 -7.84
N LEU A 22 -6.84 18.59 -8.68
CA LEU A 22 -5.67 17.84 -8.23
C LEU A 22 -4.42 18.73 -8.14
N VAL A 23 -4.21 19.58 -9.13
CA VAL A 23 -3.01 20.43 -9.23
C VAL A 23 -3.09 21.61 -8.27
N LEU A 24 -4.27 22.23 -8.08
CA LEU A 24 -4.41 23.41 -7.24
C LEU A 24 -3.96 23.19 -5.79
N PRO A 25 -4.39 22.12 -5.07
CA PRO A 25 -3.91 21.86 -3.72
C PRO A 25 -2.41 21.55 -3.67
N LEU A 26 -1.87 20.87 -4.68
CA LEU A 26 -0.44 20.57 -4.76
C LEU A 26 0.39 21.83 -4.98
N CYS A 27 -0.05 22.74 -5.85
CA CYS A 27 0.57 24.04 -6.05
C CYS A 27 0.49 24.89 -4.78
N LEU A 28 -0.65 24.86 -4.08
CA LEU A 28 -0.82 25.56 -2.81
C LEU A 28 0.13 24.99 -1.74
N MET A 29 0.25 23.67 -1.63
CA MET A 29 1.21 23.04 -0.70
C MET A 29 2.65 23.37 -1.06
N ALA A 30 3.01 23.36 -2.36
CA ALA A 30 4.33 23.76 -2.81
C ALA A 30 4.63 25.23 -2.47
N PHE A 31 3.65 26.12 -2.67
CA PHE A 31 3.79 27.53 -2.27
C PHE A 31 3.96 27.67 -0.76
N VAL A 32 3.09 27.02 0.03
CA VAL A 32 3.14 27.05 1.50
C VAL A 32 4.44 26.47 2.04
N SER A 33 5.04 25.47 1.38
CA SER A 33 6.33 24.89 1.80
C SER A 33 7.51 25.87 1.76
N THR A 34 7.36 26.99 1.04
CA THR A 34 8.36 28.07 0.99
C THR A 34 8.13 29.16 2.04
N LEU A 35 7.06 29.09 2.84
CA LEU A 35 6.71 30.12 3.81
C LEU A 35 7.36 29.85 5.17
N GLU A 36 7.68 30.93 5.90
CA GLU A 36 8.23 30.83 7.26
C GLU A 36 7.18 30.33 8.26
N ARG A 37 7.60 29.44 9.17
CA ARG A 37 6.73 28.93 10.24
C ARG A 37 6.49 30.03 11.28
N GLY A 38 5.23 30.38 11.49
CA GLY A 38 4.82 31.35 12.49
C GLY A 38 4.88 30.79 13.93
N PRO A 39 5.00 31.67 14.95
CA PRO A 39 5.00 31.27 16.36
C PRO A 39 3.74 30.51 16.80
N ASP A 40 2.60 30.82 16.18
CA ASP A 40 1.29 30.22 16.49
C ASP A 40 1.07 28.84 15.83
N GLY A 41 2.10 28.28 15.19
CA GLY A 41 2.01 27.03 14.43
C GLY A 41 1.44 27.19 13.01
N GLY A 42 1.08 28.42 12.60
CA GLY A 42 0.70 28.77 11.24
C GLY A 42 1.88 29.11 10.33
N VAL A 43 1.62 29.71 9.17
CA VAL A 43 2.64 30.23 8.24
C VAL A 43 2.55 31.75 8.10
N ILE A 44 3.69 32.40 7.96
CA ILE A 44 3.78 33.84 7.72
C ILE A 44 3.75 34.08 6.22
N TRP A 45 2.59 34.47 5.69
CA TRP A 45 2.35 34.64 4.25
C TRP A 45 3.24 35.69 3.56
N SER A 46 3.87 36.58 4.31
CA SER A 46 4.72 37.65 3.79
C SER A 46 6.21 37.28 3.67
N ARG A 47 6.63 36.14 4.23
CA ARG A 47 8.05 35.76 4.30
C ARG A 47 8.28 34.40 3.67
N HIS A 48 9.16 34.39 2.68
CA HIS A 48 9.63 33.17 2.04
C HIS A 48 10.99 32.77 2.64
N THR A 49 11.12 31.50 3.03
CA THR A 49 12.38 30.90 3.49
C THR A 49 12.50 29.47 2.96
N LEU A 50 13.75 29.03 2.76
CA LEU A 50 14.08 27.64 2.45
C LEU A 50 14.50 26.86 3.70
N ASP A 51 14.39 27.45 4.88
CA ASP A 51 14.80 26.83 6.15
C ASP A 51 14.07 25.52 6.42
N ALA A 52 12.82 25.36 5.96
CA ALA A 52 12.08 24.11 6.08
C ALA A 52 12.78 22.92 5.39
N TYR A 53 13.46 23.16 4.26
CA TYR A 53 14.23 22.13 3.55
C TYR A 53 15.58 21.87 4.21
N VAL A 54 16.19 22.90 4.82
CA VAL A 54 17.42 22.73 5.60
C VAL A 54 17.12 21.92 6.85
N GLN A 55 16.01 22.22 7.55
CA GLN A 55 15.52 21.50 8.74
C GLN A 55 15.26 20.01 8.49
N PHE A 56 14.97 19.62 7.25
CA PHE A 56 14.80 18.22 6.89
C PHE A 56 16.09 17.40 7.06
N LEU A 57 17.27 18.00 6.85
CA LEU A 57 18.57 17.33 6.94
C LEU A 57 19.43 17.84 8.11
N PHE A 58 19.21 19.06 8.57
CA PHE A 58 20.06 19.75 9.53
C PHE A 58 19.21 20.47 10.58
N GLU A 59 19.54 20.27 11.84
CA GLU A 59 18.97 21.00 12.97
C GLU A 59 19.99 21.94 13.57
N ARG A 60 19.54 23.05 14.17
CA ARG A 60 20.41 23.98 14.88
C ARG A 60 20.46 23.56 16.35
N ASP A 61 21.66 23.28 16.84
CA ASP A 61 21.89 22.99 18.26
C ASP A 61 21.82 24.29 19.10
N LEU A 62 21.84 24.17 20.43
CA LEU A 62 21.79 25.28 21.41
C LEU A 62 22.89 26.35 21.22
N LEU A 63 23.97 25.99 20.52
CA LEU A 63 25.09 26.87 20.17
C LEU A 63 24.98 27.43 18.73
N ASP A 64 23.81 27.34 18.12
CA ASP A 64 23.48 27.85 16.78
C ASP A 64 24.31 27.21 15.64
N ARG A 65 24.76 25.97 15.85
CA ARG A 65 25.51 25.18 14.86
C ARG A 65 24.58 24.24 14.11
N LEU A 66 24.75 24.13 12.79
CA LEU A 66 24.06 23.11 12.00
C LEU A 66 24.66 21.72 12.31
N VAL A 67 23.81 20.83 12.79
CA VAL A 67 24.10 19.42 13.03
C VAL A 67 23.15 18.58 12.18
N LEU A 68 23.61 17.44 11.67
CA LEU A 68 22.77 16.53 10.89
C LEU A 68 21.62 16.00 11.76
N ASN A 69 20.38 16.23 11.33
CA ASN A 69 19.19 15.65 11.94
C ASN A 69 18.88 14.32 11.23
N THR A 70 18.99 13.22 11.97
CA THR A 70 18.71 11.88 11.41
C THR A 70 17.26 11.43 11.58
N ASP A 71 16.43 12.15 12.33
CA ASP A 71 15.11 11.67 12.74
C ASP A 71 14.16 11.56 11.56
N TYR A 72 14.10 12.59 10.71
CA TYR A 72 13.31 12.55 9.48
C TYR A 72 13.79 11.43 8.54
N LEU A 73 15.10 11.26 8.42
CA LEU A 73 15.68 10.21 7.58
C LEU A 73 15.37 8.82 8.13
N GLN A 74 15.39 8.63 9.45
CA GLN A 74 15.02 7.38 10.10
C GLN A 74 13.53 7.07 9.91
N ILE A 75 12.64 8.05 10.06
CA ILE A 75 11.21 7.88 9.82
C ILE A 75 10.98 7.48 8.36
N PHE A 76 11.62 8.18 7.41
CA PHE A 76 11.50 7.90 5.99
C PHE A 76 12.01 6.50 5.64
N ALA A 77 13.19 6.11 6.17
CA ALA A 77 13.76 4.78 5.98
C ALA A 77 12.85 3.68 6.57
N ARG A 78 12.27 3.89 7.77
CA ARG A 78 11.29 2.97 8.36
C ARG A 78 10.04 2.83 7.51
N SER A 79 9.51 3.94 6.99
CA SER A 79 8.33 3.94 6.10
C SER A 79 8.60 3.19 4.80
N ILE A 80 9.75 3.45 4.15
CA ILE A 80 10.16 2.71 2.94
C ILE A 80 10.33 1.23 3.25
N GLY A 81 11.03 0.90 4.35
CA GLY A 81 11.24 -0.47 4.79
C GLY A 81 9.90 -1.19 4.96
N LEU A 82 8.97 -0.59 5.71
CA LEU A 82 7.64 -1.14 5.94
C LEU A 82 6.84 -1.31 4.63
N ALA A 83 6.89 -0.32 3.73
CA ALA A 83 6.21 -0.38 2.44
C ALA A 83 6.78 -1.48 1.55
N ALA A 84 8.10 -1.58 1.46
CA ALA A 84 8.79 -2.61 0.67
C ALA A 84 8.52 -4.01 1.22
N THR A 85 8.65 -4.22 2.53
CA THR A 85 8.36 -5.52 3.15
C THR A 85 6.90 -5.90 2.96
N THR A 86 5.98 -4.95 3.13
CA THR A 86 4.54 -5.18 2.90
C THR A 86 4.29 -5.55 1.44
N ALA A 87 4.87 -4.83 0.48
CA ALA A 87 4.69 -5.12 -0.94
C ALA A 87 5.19 -6.52 -1.30
N VAL A 88 6.39 -6.89 -0.84
CA VAL A 88 6.97 -8.22 -1.08
C VAL A 88 6.13 -9.32 -0.45
N LEU A 89 5.76 -9.20 0.83
CA LEU A 89 4.94 -10.21 1.52
C LEU A 89 3.56 -10.34 0.88
N THR A 90 2.95 -9.22 0.53
CA THR A 90 1.64 -9.22 -0.14
C THR A 90 1.75 -9.87 -1.50
N LEU A 91 2.79 -9.60 -2.29
CA LEU A 91 3.03 -10.25 -3.59
C LEU A 91 3.25 -11.76 -3.42
N MET A 92 4.09 -12.17 -2.47
CA MET A 92 4.38 -13.59 -2.19
C MET A 92 3.13 -14.38 -1.83
N ILE A 93 2.16 -13.76 -1.16
CA ILE A 93 0.88 -14.40 -0.80
C ILE A 93 -0.14 -14.27 -1.93
N ALA A 94 -0.25 -13.09 -2.54
CA ALA A 94 -1.24 -12.80 -3.58
C ALA A 94 -1.00 -13.59 -4.86
N PHE A 95 0.26 -13.72 -5.28
CA PHE A 95 0.63 -14.42 -6.51
C PHE A 95 0.15 -15.88 -6.53
N PRO A 96 0.46 -16.75 -5.54
CA PRO A 96 -0.01 -18.13 -5.55
C PRO A 96 -1.53 -18.23 -5.44
N ILE A 97 -2.19 -17.33 -4.69
CA ILE A 97 -3.65 -17.28 -4.60
C ILE A 97 -4.27 -16.95 -5.97
N ALA A 98 -3.78 -15.89 -6.62
CA ALA A 98 -4.26 -15.45 -7.93
C ALA A 98 -4.01 -16.50 -9.01
N LEU A 99 -2.84 -17.15 -8.97
CA LEU A 99 -2.48 -18.26 -9.85
C LEU A 99 -3.46 -19.42 -9.67
N TRP A 100 -3.67 -19.86 -8.44
CA TRP A 100 -4.62 -20.93 -8.15
C TRP A 100 -6.04 -20.58 -8.61
N MET A 101 -6.48 -19.34 -8.38
CA MET A 101 -7.79 -18.84 -8.83
C MET A 101 -7.95 -18.86 -10.35
N ALA A 102 -6.91 -18.50 -11.11
CA ALA A 102 -6.95 -18.42 -12.58
C ALA A 102 -7.18 -19.79 -13.24
N PHE A 103 -6.70 -20.87 -12.60
CA PHE A 103 -6.90 -22.24 -13.09
C PHE A 103 -8.19 -22.91 -12.60
N GLN A 104 -9.00 -22.27 -11.74
CA GLN A 104 -10.27 -22.85 -11.29
C GLN A 104 -11.37 -22.85 -12.37
N PRO A 105 -12.38 -23.74 -12.26
CA PRO A 105 -13.59 -23.68 -13.08
C PRO A 105 -14.32 -22.34 -12.92
N ALA A 106 -15.02 -21.90 -13.98
CA ALA A 106 -15.65 -20.58 -14.04
C ALA A 106 -16.58 -20.27 -12.85
N SER A 107 -17.38 -21.25 -12.39
CA SER A 107 -18.29 -21.07 -11.24
C SER A 107 -17.54 -20.82 -9.93
N ARG A 108 -16.48 -21.60 -9.65
CA ARG A 108 -15.64 -21.43 -8.45
C ARG A 108 -14.88 -20.11 -8.50
N ARG A 109 -14.41 -19.71 -9.67
CA ARG A 109 -13.66 -18.49 -9.87
C ARG A 109 -14.47 -17.25 -9.52
N THR A 110 -15.73 -17.16 -9.98
CA THR A 110 -16.65 -16.08 -9.60
C THR A 110 -16.86 -16.02 -8.09
N PHE A 111 -17.03 -17.17 -7.42
CA PHE A 111 -17.16 -17.23 -5.98
C PHE A 111 -15.88 -16.78 -5.25
N LEU A 112 -14.71 -17.20 -5.71
CA LEU A 112 -13.42 -16.80 -5.12
C LEU A 112 -13.15 -15.30 -5.28
N LEU A 113 -13.48 -14.72 -6.44
CA LEU A 113 -13.41 -13.27 -6.66
C LEU A 113 -14.32 -12.51 -5.70
N PHE A 114 -15.53 -13.03 -5.45
CA PHE A 114 -16.42 -12.48 -4.44
C PHE A 114 -15.77 -12.52 -3.06
N VAL A 115 -15.26 -13.68 -2.61
CA VAL A 115 -14.60 -13.82 -1.29
C VAL A 115 -13.43 -12.85 -1.12
N VAL A 116 -12.59 -12.67 -2.15
CA VAL A 116 -11.45 -11.73 -2.11
C VAL A 116 -11.90 -10.28 -2.05
N THR A 117 -13.06 -9.95 -2.64
CA THR A 117 -13.59 -8.58 -2.69
C THR A 117 -14.41 -8.21 -1.44
N VAL A 118 -15.01 -9.18 -0.75
CA VAL A 118 -15.74 -8.95 0.52
C VAL A 118 -14.99 -8.07 1.53
N PRO A 119 -13.70 -8.30 1.88
CA PRO A 119 -13.00 -7.46 2.85
C PRO A 119 -12.78 -6.02 2.37
N PHE A 120 -12.85 -5.75 1.06
CA PHE A 120 -12.79 -4.40 0.51
C PHE A 120 -14.08 -3.61 0.76
N TRP A 121 -15.24 -4.26 0.81
CA TRP A 121 -16.51 -3.60 1.12
C TRP A 121 -16.71 -3.27 2.60
N THR A 122 -15.84 -3.77 3.48
CA THR A 122 -15.87 -3.44 4.90
C THR A 122 -15.13 -2.13 5.20
N ASN A 123 -15.62 -1.37 6.18
CA ASN A 123 -14.98 -0.13 6.59
C ASN A 123 -13.59 -0.42 7.21
N LEU A 124 -12.58 0.35 6.79
CA LEU A 124 -11.20 0.20 7.26
C LEU A 124 -11.06 0.30 8.78
N LEU A 125 -11.80 1.21 9.44
CA LEU A 125 -11.76 1.36 10.90
C LEU A 125 -12.28 0.11 11.61
N VAL A 126 -13.42 -0.42 11.17
CA VAL A 126 -14.00 -1.66 11.72
C VAL A 126 -13.00 -2.80 11.60
N ARG A 127 -12.33 -2.89 10.45
CA ARG A 127 -11.32 -3.89 10.16
C ARG A 127 -10.08 -3.76 11.04
N ASN A 128 -9.64 -2.54 11.31
CA ASN A 128 -8.54 -2.25 12.24
C ASN A 128 -8.92 -2.63 13.67
N TYR A 129 -10.13 -2.31 14.13
CA TYR A 129 -10.60 -2.73 15.47
C TYR A 129 -10.70 -4.24 15.59
N ALA A 130 -11.13 -4.95 14.55
CA ALA A 130 -11.11 -6.41 14.54
C ALA A 130 -9.69 -6.96 14.74
N TRP A 131 -8.69 -6.41 14.04
CA TRP A 131 -7.29 -6.79 14.24
C TRP A 131 -6.76 -6.45 15.64
N ILE A 132 -7.15 -5.31 16.21
CA ILE A 132 -6.82 -4.97 17.61
C ILE A 132 -7.39 -6.03 18.57
N LEU A 133 -8.65 -6.44 18.39
CA LEU A 133 -9.28 -7.46 19.23
C LEU A 133 -8.64 -8.86 19.06
N LEU A 134 -8.15 -9.17 17.87
CA LEU A 134 -7.48 -10.45 17.58
C LEU A 134 -6.06 -10.51 18.16
N LEU A 135 -5.29 -9.41 18.04
CA LEU A 135 -3.86 -9.32 18.39
C LEU A 135 -3.58 -8.79 19.81
N ARG A 136 -4.60 -8.27 20.52
CA ARG A 136 -4.44 -7.86 21.92
C ARG A 136 -4.05 -9.05 22.79
N ASN A 137 -3.45 -8.74 23.94
CA ASN A 137 -3.15 -9.73 24.96
C ASN A 137 -4.41 -10.47 25.41
N GLY A 138 -4.35 -11.80 25.43
CA GLY A 138 -5.52 -12.66 25.73
C GLY A 138 -6.59 -12.63 24.63
N GLY A 139 -6.25 -12.12 23.44
CA GLY A 139 -7.08 -12.15 22.24
C GLY A 139 -7.32 -13.55 21.71
N VAL A 140 -7.90 -13.65 20.52
CA VAL A 140 -8.15 -14.95 19.88
C VAL A 140 -6.84 -15.62 19.47
N ILE A 141 -5.89 -14.85 18.92
CA ILE A 141 -4.62 -15.37 18.42
C ILE A 141 -3.77 -15.91 19.57
N ASP A 142 -3.63 -15.15 20.65
CA ASP A 142 -2.92 -15.58 21.86
C ASP A 142 -3.51 -16.88 22.43
N ARG A 143 -4.84 -16.95 22.58
CA ARG A 143 -5.50 -18.15 23.12
C ARG A 143 -5.31 -19.37 22.23
N LEU A 144 -5.38 -19.21 20.91
CA LEU A 144 -5.12 -20.31 19.97
C LEU A 144 -3.67 -20.80 20.06
N LEU A 145 -2.69 -19.91 20.12
CA LEU A 145 -1.28 -20.28 20.24
C LEU A 145 -0.95 -20.93 21.59
N GLN A 146 -1.56 -20.45 22.68
CA GLN A 146 -1.43 -21.08 23.99
C GLN A 146 -2.08 -22.47 24.01
N SER A 147 -3.23 -22.64 23.35
CA SER A 147 -3.93 -23.94 23.29
C SER A 147 -3.15 -25.02 22.54
N THR A 148 -2.27 -24.62 21.61
CA THR A 148 -1.38 -25.53 20.86
C THR A 148 -0.05 -25.79 21.58
N GLY A 149 0.19 -25.16 22.73
CA GLY A 149 1.44 -25.27 23.50
C GLY A 149 2.64 -24.52 22.89
N LEU A 150 2.44 -23.77 21.80
CA LEU A 150 3.50 -23.01 21.10
C LEU A 150 4.03 -21.84 21.92
N THR A 151 3.19 -21.24 22.76
CA THR A 151 3.56 -20.13 23.66
C THR A 151 2.94 -20.32 25.04
N HIS A 152 3.63 -19.87 26.08
CA HIS A 152 3.14 -19.93 27.47
C HIS A 152 2.77 -18.56 28.03
N GLU A 153 3.23 -17.49 27.38
CA GLU A 153 2.93 -16.10 27.73
C GLU A 153 2.20 -15.39 26.57
N PRO A 154 1.48 -14.28 26.84
CA PRO A 154 0.87 -13.45 25.79
C PRO A 154 1.94 -12.90 24.84
N LEU A 155 1.65 -12.87 23.53
CA LEU A 155 2.65 -12.48 22.55
C LEU A 155 3.03 -10.99 22.59
N ASN A 156 2.18 -10.13 23.19
CA ASN A 156 2.42 -8.69 23.30
C ASN A 156 2.75 -7.99 21.95
N VAL A 157 2.15 -8.45 20.84
CA VAL A 157 2.46 -7.95 19.49
C VAL A 157 1.69 -6.68 19.15
N LEU A 158 0.59 -6.40 19.86
CA LEU A 158 -0.21 -5.21 19.61
C LEU A 158 0.65 -3.95 19.79
N TYR A 159 0.52 -2.98 18.86
CA TYR A 159 1.36 -1.77 18.77
C TYR A 159 2.83 -1.99 18.36
N SER A 160 3.19 -3.17 17.86
CA SER A 160 4.49 -3.42 17.23
C SER A 160 4.46 -3.22 15.71
N PRO A 161 5.63 -3.04 15.06
CA PRO A 161 5.74 -3.06 13.59
C PRO A 161 5.19 -4.33 12.95
N LEU A 162 5.22 -5.46 13.65
CA LEU A 162 4.68 -6.73 13.17
C LEU A 162 3.14 -6.65 13.04
N ALA A 163 2.45 -6.13 14.05
CA ALA A 163 1.00 -5.92 14.00
C ALA A 163 0.62 -4.96 12.87
N THR A 164 1.39 -3.89 12.68
CA THR A 164 1.20 -2.98 11.55
C THR A 164 1.39 -3.69 10.21
N GLY A 165 2.45 -4.51 10.08
CA GLY A 165 2.71 -5.31 8.88
C GLY A 165 1.57 -6.27 8.54
N ILE A 166 1.03 -7.02 9.53
CA ILE A 166 -0.13 -7.90 9.33
C ILE A 166 -1.33 -7.10 8.81
N GLY A 167 -1.65 -5.97 9.46
CA GLY A 167 -2.77 -5.13 9.06
C GLY A 167 -2.61 -4.57 7.64
N LEU A 168 -1.40 -4.17 7.26
CA LEU A 168 -1.08 -3.68 5.92
C LEU A 168 -1.20 -4.78 4.87
N VAL A 169 -0.57 -5.94 5.08
CA VAL A 169 -0.65 -7.08 4.15
C VAL A 169 -2.10 -7.48 3.91
N TYR A 170 -2.88 -7.68 4.98
CA TYR A 170 -4.30 -7.99 4.86
C TYR A 170 -5.09 -6.91 4.10
N SER A 171 -4.76 -5.64 4.34
CA SER A 171 -5.44 -4.51 3.69
C SER A 171 -5.15 -4.42 2.19
N PHE A 172 -3.94 -4.77 1.77
CA PHE A 172 -3.50 -4.66 0.38
C PHE A 172 -3.65 -5.96 -0.43
N LEU A 173 -3.87 -7.10 0.23
CA LEU A 173 -4.07 -8.38 -0.44
C LEU A 173 -5.11 -8.34 -1.58
N PRO A 174 -6.33 -7.81 -1.40
CA PRO A 174 -7.32 -7.75 -2.48
C PRO A 174 -6.83 -6.93 -3.68
N PHE A 175 -6.18 -5.80 -3.42
CA PHE A 175 -5.66 -4.91 -4.45
C PHE A 175 -4.50 -5.52 -5.23
N MET A 176 -3.73 -6.44 -4.63
CA MET A 176 -2.67 -7.17 -5.31
C MET A 176 -3.20 -8.39 -6.07
N ILE A 177 -4.13 -9.15 -5.48
CA ILE A 177 -4.70 -10.37 -6.08
C ILE A 177 -5.43 -10.05 -7.38
N LEU A 178 -6.31 -9.04 -7.38
CA LEU A 178 -7.18 -8.72 -8.52
C LEU A 178 -6.42 -8.45 -9.84
N PRO A 179 -5.44 -7.52 -9.91
CA PRO A 179 -4.73 -7.26 -11.17
C PRO A 179 -3.85 -8.44 -11.63
N ILE A 180 -3.25 -9.19 -10.69
CA ILE A 180 -2.49 -10.41 -11.03
C ILE A 180 -3.44 -11.44 -11.63
N TYR A 181 -4.58 -11.69 -10.98
CA TYR A 181 -5.59 -12.62 -11.46
C TYR A 181 -6.12 -12.24 -12.85
N VAL A 182 -6.47 -10.95 -13.08
CA VAL A 182 -6.97 -10.47 -14.38
C VAL A 182 -5.93 -10.68 -15.49
N SER A 183 -4.65 -10.56 -15.17
CA SER A 183 -3.56 -10.81 -16.12
C SER A 183 -3.42 -12.30 -16.43
N LEU A 184 -3.47 -13.15 -15.39
CA LEU A 184 -3.37 -14.61 -15.54
C LEU A 184 -4.58 -15.23 -16.23
N GLU A 185 -5.79 -14.71 -16.00
CA GLU A 185 -7.01 -15.18 -16.66
C GLU A 185 -6.95 -15.00 -18.18
N LYS A 186 -6.24 -13.96 -18.66
CA LYS A 186 -6.10 -13.66 -20.08
C LYS A 186 -5.04 -14.51 -20.79
N LEU A 187 -4.26 -15.31 -20.06
CA LEU A 187 -3.26 -16.19 -20.66
C LEU A 187 -3.94 -17.31 -21.43
N ASP A 188 -3.57 -17.49 -22.70
CA ASP A 188 -4.02 -18.63 -23.49
C ASP A 188 -3.37 -19.91 -22.95
N ARG A 189 -4.21 -20.85 -22.52
CA ARG A 189 -3.77 -22.14 -21.97
C ARG A 189 -2.93 -22.94 -22.98
N ARG A 190 -3.14 -22.72 -24.28
CA ARG A 190 -2.34 -23.36 -25.34
C ARG A 190 -0.87 -23.00 -25.28
N LEU A 191 -0.54 -21.78 -24.84
CA LEU A 191 0.85 -21.35 -24.68
C LEU A 191 1.53 -22.11 -23.53
N ILE A 192 0.78 -22.38 -22.47
CA ILE A 192 1.25 -23.15 -21.32
C ILE A 192 1.42 -24.63 -21.71
N GLU A 193 0.48 -25.19 -22.47
CA GLU A 193 0.57 -26.55 -23.02
C GLU A 193 1.79 -26.71 -23.95
N ALA A 194 2.02 -25.76 -24.86
CA ALA A 194 3.18 -25.77 -25.74
C ALA A 194 4.52 -25.68 -24.97
N ALA A 195 4.57 -24.92 -23.87
CA ALA A 195 5.75 -24.88 -23.01
C ALA A 195 6.03 -26.24 -22.35
N PHE A 196 4.98 -26.94 -21.89
CA PHE A 196 5.11 -28.30 -21.37
C PHE A 196 5.57 -29.28 -22.45
N ASP A 197 5.07 -29.16 -23.68
CA ASP A 197 5.48 -30.01 -24.82
C ASP A 197 6.96 -29.80 -25.19
N LEU A 198 7.50 -28.60 -24.98
CA LEU A 198 8.92 -28.27 -25.17
C LEU A 198 9.81 -28.69 -23.99
N GLY A 199 9.26 -29.34 -22.96
CA GLY A 199 10.00 -29.86 -21.81
C GLY A 199 10.14 -28.88 -20.64
N ALA A 200 9.41 -27.76 -20.64
CA ALA A 200 9.38 -26.87 -19.47
C ALA A 200 8.66 -27.56 -18.29
N ASP A 201 9.19 -27.39 -17.08
CA ASP A 201 8.45 -27.78 -15.87
C ASP A 201 7.40 -26.72 -15.51
N ARG A 202 6.60 -26.99 -14.47
CA ARG A 202 5.51 -26.09 -14.04
C ARG A 202 5.99 -24.68 -13.67
N TRP A 203 7.21 -24.53 -13.17
CA TRP A 203 7.75 -23.23 -12.78
C TRP A 203 8.25 -22.47 -14.01
N HIS A 204 8.94 -23.15 -14.92
CA HIS A 204 9.45 -22.57 -16.17
C HIS A 204 8.34 -22.24 -17.17
N ALA A 205 7.21 -22.96 -17.14
CA ALA A 205 6.06 -22.64 -17.98
C ALA A 205 5.27 -21.40 -17.48
N LEU A 206 5.53 -20.95 -16.23
CA LEU A 206 4.80 -19.85 -15.58
C LEU A 206 5.62 -18.56 -15.43
N ILE A 207 6.94 -18.63 -15.55
CA ILE A 207 7.90 -17.50 -15.48
C ILE A 207 8.31 -17.12 -16.89
#